data_AF-A0A955DA06-F1
#
_entry.id   AF-A0A955DA06-F1
#
_cell.length_a   1.000
_cell.length_b   1.000
_cell.length_c   1.000
_cell.angle_alpha   90.00
_cell.angle_beta   90.00
_cell.angle_gamma   90.00
#
_symmetry.space_group_name_H-M   'P 1'
#
loop_
_entity.id
_entity.type
_entity.pdbx_description
1 polymer ?
#
loop_
_entity_poly.entity_id
_entity_poly.type
_entity_poly.pdbx_seq_one_letter_code
_entity_poly.pdbx_strand_id
1 'polypeptide(L)'
;MPKYTPLADYLRSREESSLAMRFSEIESLVGPLPRSARDYTAWWANGSHVQAEGWMSVGFRTTSIDLVSQIVRFNRASAEASVAVVARRERATTLANASSFAVEERHNDLLARSSALLAEIRREFGKDLEPGFFAELLVARQLGLRVVRGNNMGFDAVDNDGHRYQIKYRHASTPTVIANNFEFDSLLLVTLTDSYELNEVWQLPVSKARLVFKEQSPGKHHSSQTAIRSVAQRVFPPDAGETA
;
A
#
# COMPACT_ATOMS: atom_id res chain seq x y z
N MET A 1 26.93 -40.48 -10.82
CA MET A 1 26.86 -39.60 -9.64
C MET A 1 26.39 -38.22 -10.11
N PRO A 2 25.52 -37.51 -9.37
CA PRO A 2 25.15 -36.14 -9.69
C PRO A 2 26.38 -35.24 -9.79
N LYS A 3 26.38 -34.28 -10.73
CA LYS A 3 27.55 -33.43 -11.03
C LYS A 3 28.14 -32.70 -9.81
N TYR A 4 27.29 -32.31 -8.86
CA TYR A 4 27.67 -31.48 -7.70
C TYR A 4 27.94 -32.27 -6.41
N THR A 5 27.88 -33.60 -6.46
CA THR A 5 28.19 -34.46 -5.29
C THR A 5 29.59 -34.22 -4.73
N PRO A 6 30.67 -34.06 -5.54
CA PRO A 6 32.00 -33.77 -5.00
C PRO A 6 32.09 -32.46 -4.20
N LEU A 7 31.34 -31.43 -4.61
CA LEU A 7 31.25 -30.18 -3.86
C LEU A 7 30.51 -30.39 -2.53
N ALA A 8 29.45 -31.19 -2.52
CA ALA A 8 28.72 -31.55 -1.31
C ALA A 8 29.64 -32.26 -0.29
N ASP A 9 30.41 -33.25 -0.75
CA ASP A 9 31.33 -34.01 0.08
C ASP A 9 32.46 -33.14 0.62
N TYR A 10 33.00 -32.24 -0.21
CA TYR A 10 33.98 -31.26 0.20
C TYR A 10 33.45 -30.30 1.27
N LEU A 11 32.25 -29.75 1.11
CA LEU A 11 31.65 -28.86 2.11
C LEU A 11 31.32 -29.63 3.40
N ARG A 12 30.87 -30.89 3.30
CA ARG A 12 30.56 -31.72 4.47
C ARG A 12 31.79 -31.97 5.35
N SER A 13 32.98 -32.13 4.75
CA SER A 13 34.23 -32.40 5.47
C SER A 13 34.85 -31.18 6.15
N ARG A 14 34.28 -29.98 5.95
CA ARG A 14 34.75 -28.73 6.57
C ARG A 14 34.09 -28.50 7.93
N GLU A 15 34.94 -28.25 8.93
CA GLU A 15 34.50 -27.88 10.28
C GLU A 15 34.07 -26.41 10.34
N GLU A 16 34.56 -25.56 9.44
CA GLU A 16 34.21 -24.15 9.41
C GLU A 16 32.73 -23.92 9.08
N SER A 17 32.12 -22.99 9.81
CA SER A 17 30.74 -22.55 9.59
C SER A 17 30.60 -21.54 8.46
N SER A 18 31.72 -21.01 7.93
CA SER A 18 31.80 -20.08 6.80
C SER A 18 33.02 -20.41 5.94
N LEU A 19 32.80 -20.68 4.66
CA LEU A 19 33.85 -21.00 3.70
C LEU A 19 33.71 -20.13 2.45
N ALA A 20 34.79 -19.44 2.07
CA ALA A 20 34.88 -18.75 0.79
C ALA A 20 35.64 -19.64 -0.21
N MET A 21 35.12 -19.79 -1.41
CA MET A 21 35.73 -20.58 -2.48
C MET A 21 35.74 -19.78 -3.78
N ARG A 22 36.84 -19.85 -4.52
CA ARG A 22 36.95 -19.37 -5.89
C ARG A 22 36.19 -20.31 -6.83
N PHE A 23 35.71 -19.78 -7.94
CA PHE A 23 35.03 -20.59 -8.95
C PHE A 23 35.95 -21.67 -9.51
N SER A 24 37.24 -21.38 -9.67
CA SER A 24 38.25 -22.36 -10.10
C SER A 24 38.43 -23.53 -9.13
N GLU A 25 38.29 -23.29 -7.82
CA GLU A 25 38.38 -24.35 -6.80
C GLU A 25 37.14 -25.26 -6.87
N ILE A 26 35.98 -24.67 -7.13
CA ILE A 26 34.73 -25.43 -7.36
C ILE A 26 34.83 -26.24 -8.66
N GLU A 27 35.34 -25.64 -9.73
CA GLU A 27 35.53 -26.31 -11.03
C GLU A 27 36.50 -27.49 -10.96
N SER A 28 37.49 -27.41 -10.08
CA SER A 28 38.41 -28.53 -9.82
C SER A 28 37.71 -29.73 -9.17
N LEU A 29 36.55 -29.52 -8.54
CA LEU A 29 35.74 -30.57 -7.90
C LEU A 29 34.63 -31.10 -8.84
N VAL A 30 33.93 -30.21 -9.54
CA VAL A 30 32.69 -30.57 -10.28
C VAL A 30 32.82 -30.46 -11.81
N GLY A 31 34.02 -30.13 -12.29
CA GLY A 31 34.27 -29.76 -13.68
C GLY A 31 33.82 -28.33 -14.01
N PRO A 32 33.97 -27.90 -15.28
CA PRO A 32 33.70 -26.52 -15.69
C PRO A 32 32.30 -26.05 -15.29
N LEU A 33 32.24 -24.84 -14.73
CA LEU A 33 31.00 -24.16 -14.39
C LEU A 33 30.42 -23.57 -15.67
N PRO A 34 29.08 -23.59 -15.83
CA PRO A 34 28.44 -22.97 -16.98
C PRO A 34 28.68 -21.46 -16.96
N ARG A 35 28.65 -20.83 -18.13
CA ARG A 35 28.82 -19.37 -18.27
C ARG A 35 27.86 -18.58 -17.37
N SER A 36 26.65 -19.08 -17.18
CA SER A 36 25.65 -18.48 -16.29
C SER A 36 26.08 -18.36 -14.82
N ALA A 37 26.97 -19.23 -14.34
CA ALA A 37 27.54 -19.10 -12.99
C ALA A 37 28.46 -17.87 -12.85
N ARG A 38 29.01 -17.38 -13.97
CA ARG A 38 29.89 -16.21 -14.05
C ARG A 38 29.13 -14.94 -14.39
N ASP A 39 28.05 -15.07 -15.16
CA ASP A 39 27.24 -13.94 -15.62
C ASP A 39 26.18 -13.52 -14.58
N TYR A 40 25.66 -14.46 -13.78
CA TYR A 40 24.47 -14.21 -12.94
C TYR A 40 24.63 -14.74 -11.50
N THR A 41 24.50 -13.84 -10.52
CA THR A 41 24.46 -14.22 -9.10
C THR A 41 23.29 -15.14 -8.77
N ALA A 42 22.17 -15.03 -9.51
CA ALA A 42 20.99 -15.90 -9.36
C ALA A 42 21.31 -17.40 -9.56
N TRP A 43 22.35 -17.73 -10.34
CA TRP A 43 22.79 -19.11 -10.50
C TRP A 43 23.22 -19.76 -9.18
N TRP A 44 23.75 -18.94 -8.26
CA TRP A 44 24.19 -19.32 -6.91
C TRP A 44 23.10 -19.20 -5.85
N ALA A 45 21.85 -18.89 -6.23
CA ALA A 45 20.75 -18.76 -5.29
C ALA A 45 20.43 -20.11 -4.61
N ASN A 46 19.98 -20.04 -3.36
CA ASN A 46 19.59 -21.21 -2.56
C ASN A 46 18.19 -21.71 -2.92
N GLY A 47 18.01 -22.23 -4.14
CA GLY A 47 16.75 -22.71 -4.69
C GLY A 47 16.69 -24.23 -4.91
N SER A 48 15.76 -24.69 -5.75
CA SER A 48 15.52 -26.11 -6.06
C SER A 48 16.33 -26.64 -7.25
N HIS A 49 17.31 -25.88 -7.73
CA HIS A 49 18.13 -26.32 -8.86
C HIS A 49 19.24 -27.28 -8.41
N VAL A 50 19.62 -28.20 -9.29
CA VAL A 50 20.56 -29.30 -9.02
C VAL A 50 21.92 -28.85 -8.47
N GLN A 51 22.40 -27.65 -8.83
CA GLN A 51 23.62 -27.08 -8.25
C GLN A 51 23.41 -26.66 -6.79
N ALA A 52 22.26 -26.06 -6.49
CA ALA A 52 21.95 -25.56 -5.16
C ALA A 52 21.76 -26.69 -4.15
N GLU A 53 21.19 -27.81 -4.59
CA GLU A 53 21.15 -29.05 -3.81
C GLU A 53 22.55 -29.51 -3.38
N GLY A 54 23.59 -29.25 -4.18
CA GLY A 54 24.96 -29.63 -3.87
C GLY A 54 25.48 -29.06 -2.55
N TRP A 55 25.18 -27.80 -2.21
CA TRP A 55 25.56 -27.23 -0.91
C TRP A 55 24.43 -27.28 0.12
N MET A 56 23.18 -27.18 -0.29
CA MET A 56 22.03 -27.19 0.62
C MET A 56 21.78 -28.55 1.26
N SER A 57 22.03 -29.66 0.55
CA SER A 57 21.87 -31.02 1.09
C SER A 57 22.83 -31.34 2.24
N VAL A 58 23.90 -30.55 2.39
CA VAL A 58 24.90 -30.67 3.47
C VAL A 58 24.82 -29.53 4.48
N GLY A 59 23.71 -28.79 4.47
CA GLY A 59 23.42 -27.74 5.44
C GLY A 59 24.14 -26.41 5.18
N PHE A 60 24.81 -26.25 4.05
CA PHE A 60 25.41 -24.98 3.65
C PHE A 60 24.45 -24.16 2.78
N ARG A 61 24.58 -22.83 2.84
CA ARG A 61 23.85 -21.87 1.99
C ARG A 61 24.83 -20.83 1.48
N THR A 62 24.63 -20.36 0.26
CA THR A 62 25.38 -19.20 -0.26
C THR A 62 24.92 -17.93 0.44
N THR A 63 25.87 -17.08 0.84
CA THR A 63 25.57 -15.80 1.53
C THR A 63 26.12 -14.57 0.83
N SER A 64 27.21 -14.72 0.05
CA SER A 64 27.78 -13.63 -0.75
C SER A 64 28.43 -14.19 -2.01
N ILE A 65 28.26 -13.49 -3.13
CA ILE A 65 28.86 -13.83 -4.42
C ILE A 65 29.53 -12.58 -4.98
N ASP A 66 30.82 -12.70 -5.31
CA ASP A 66 31.59 -11.70 -6.04
C ASP A 66 31.92 -12.28 -7.42
N LEU A 67 31.23 -11.79 -8.46
CA LEU A 67 31.45 -12.24 -9.84
C LEU A 67 32.74 -11.68 -10.44
N VAL A 68 33.23 -10.53 -9.95
CA VAL A 68 34.46 -9.89 -10.44
C VAL A 68 35.66 -10.69 -9.96
N SER A 69 35.72 -10.98 -8.66
CA SER A 69 36.79 -11.80 -8.06
C SER A 69 36.53 -13.30 -8.20
N GLN A 70 35.35 -13.70 -8.70
CA GLN A 70 34.89 -15.07 -8.86
C GLN A 70 34.95 -15.89 -7.57
N ILE A 71 34.39 -15.35 -6.50
CA ILE A 71 34.36 -15.97 -5.17
C ILE A 71 32.91 -16.09 -4.70
N VAL A 72 32.57 -17.25 -4.14
CA VAL A 72 31.30 -17.51 -3.44
C VAL A 72 31.59 -17.89 -1.99
N ARG A 73 30.75 -17.42 -1.07
CA ARG A 73 30.78 -17.78 0.35
C ARG A 73 29.62 -18.69 0.70
N PHE A 74 29.93 -19.83 1.31
CA PHE A 74 29.00 -20.79 1.87
C PHE A 74 29.02 -20.70 3.39
N ASN A 75 27.84 -20.61 4.02
CA ASN A 75 27.70 -20.70 5.47
C ASN A 75 26.84 -21.89 5.88
N ARG A 76 27.28 -22.62 6.91
CA ARG A 76 26.51 -23.70 7.53
C ARG A 76 25.36 -23.08 8.32
N ALA A 77 24.12 -23.42 7.99
CA ALA A 77 22.96 -22.91 8.70
C ALA A 77 22.94 -23.47 10.13
N SER A 78 23.24 -22.66 11.14
CA SER A 78 22.92 -23.02 12.52
C SER A 78 21.43 -22.80 12.76
N ALA A 79 20.82 -23.66 13.57
CA ALA A 79 19.44 -23.51 14.01
C ALA A 79 19.22 -22.14 14.68
N GLU A 80 20.22 -21.66 15.43
CA GLU A 80 20.22 -20.37 16.11
C GLU A 80 20.17 -19.18 15.14
N ALA A 81 20.93 -19.21 14.05
CA ALA A 81 20.91 -18.14 13.05
C ALA A 81 19.55 -18.07 12.31
N SER A 82 18.91 -19.22 12.11
CA SER A 82 17.59 -19.31 11.46
C SER A 82 16.48 -18.76 12.37
N VAL A 83 16.51 -19.08 13.67
CA VAL A 83 15.57 -18.56 14.67
C VAL A 83 15.75 -17.05 14.89
N ALA A 84 16.99 -16.56 14.94
CA ALA A 84 17.27 -15.13 15.10
C ALA A 84 16.75 -14.29 13.92
N VAL A 85 16.84 -14.81 12.69
CA VAL A 85 16.30 -14.13 11.50
C VAL A 85 14.77 -14.06 11.52
N VAL A 86 14.10 -15.14 11.94
CA VAL A 86 12.63 -15.15 12.07
C VAL A 86 12.18 -14.21 13.18
N ALA A 87 12.78 -14.30 14.38
CA ALA A 87 12.45 -13.43 15.51
C ALA A 87 12.68 -11.94 15.20
N ARG A 88 13.72 -11.61 14.42
CA ARG A 88 13.99 -10.23 13.98
C ARG A 88 12.94 -9.73 12.99
N ARG A 89 12.46 -10.59 12.07
CA ARG A 89 11.37 -10.24 11.15
C ARG A 89 10.06 -10.03 11.90
N GLU A 90 9.70 -10.93 12.80
CA GLU A 90 8.48 -10.81 13.62
C GLU A 90 8.49 -9.53 14.45
N ARG A 91 9.60 -9.24 15.15
CA ARG A 91 9.74 -7.98 15.90
C ARG A 91 9.61 -6.74 15.00
N ALA A 92 10.21 -6.74 13.81
CA ALA A 92 10.10 -5.63 12.87
C ALA A 92 8.64 -5.42 12.41
N THR A 93 7.90 -6.51 12.13
CA THR A 93 6.48 -6.45 11.80
C THR A 93 5.64 -5.95 12.97
N THR A 94 5.89 -6.43 14.20
CA THR A 94 5.17 -5.94 15.40
C THR A 94 5.42 -4.46 15.64
N LEU A 95 6.66 -3.98 15.51
CA LEU A 95 7.02 -2.57 15.66
C LEU A 95 6.36 -1.69 14.59
N ALA A 96 6.33 -2.16 13.34
CA ALA A 96 5.64 -1.46 12.24
C ALA A 96 4.13 -1.37 12.49
N ASN A 97 3.49 -2.46 12.92
CA ASN A 97 2.07 -2.49 13.23
C ASN A 97 1.73 -1.59 14.42
N ALA A 98 2.51 -1.64 15.50
CA ALA A 98 2.33 -0.77 16.66
C ALA A 98 2.47 0.71 16.29
N SER A 99 3.44 1.04 15.43
CA SER A 99 3.62 2.41 14.93
C SER A 99 2.44 2.86 14.06
N SER A 100 1.95 1.99 13.18
CA SER A 100 0.77 2.27 12.34
C SER A 100 -0.47 2.51 13.19
N PHE A 101 -0.71 1.67 14.20
CA PHE A 101 -1.86 1.81 15.11
C PHE A 101 -1.79 3.13 15.90
N ALA A 102 -0.63 3.50 16.43
CA ALA A 102 -0.46 4.76 17.16
C ALA A 102 -0.71 6.00 16.29
N VAL A 103 -0.30 5.96 15.02
CA VAL A 103 -0.60 7.05 14.06
C VAL A 103 -2.10 7.12 13.77
N GLU A 104 -2.74 5.97 13.59
CA GLU A 104 -4.18 5.87 13.33
C GLU A 104 -5.01 6.38 14.50
N GLU A 105 -4.68 6.01 15.74
CA GLU A 105 -5.32 6.49 16.96
C GLU A 105 -5.19 8.02 17.10
N ARG A 106 -3.99 8.55 16.83
CA ARG A 106 -3.75 10.01 16.85
C ARG A 106 -4.57 10.75 15.81
N HIS A 107 -4.71 10.20 14.59
CA HIS A 107 -5.56 10.80 13.56
C HIS A 107 -7.03 10.79 13.96
N ASN A 108 -7.50 9.71 14.59
CA ASN A 108 -8.88 9.61 15.08
C ASN A 108 -9.18 10.62 16.18
N ASP A 109 -8.28 10.77 17.16
CA ASP A 109 -8.40 11.80 18.21
C ASP A 109 -8.45 13.20 17.61
N LEU A 110 -7.58 13.49 16.64
CA LEU A 110 -7.54 14.80 15.98
C LEU A 110 -8.87 15.10 15.27
N LEU A 111 -9.41 14.14 14.50
CA LEU A 111 -10.69 14.31 13.81
C LEU A 111 -11.85 14.52 14.80
N ALA A 112 -11.91 13.75 15.88
CA ALA A 112 -12.94 13.88 16.90
C ALA A 112 -12.92 15.26 17.58
N ARG A 113 -11.72 15.72 17.96
CA ARG A 113 -11.54 17.06 18.56
C ARG A 113 -11.84 18.19 17.58
N SER A 114 -11.48 18.03 16.31
CA SER A 114 -11.85 18.98 15.25
C SER A 114 -13.37 19.06 15.07
N SER A 115 -14.07 17.93 15.04
CA SER A 115 -15.54 17.88 14.96
C SER A 115 -16.20 18.67 16.10
N ALA A 116 -15.74 18.43 17.33
CA ALA A 116 -16.24 19.12 18.52
C ALA A 116 -16.00 20.64 18.45
N LEU A 117 -14.80 21.06 18.04
CA LEU A 117 -14.46 22.47 17.89
C LEU A 117 -15.26 23.15 16.77
N LEU A 118 -15.46 22.48 15.64
CA LEU A 118 -16.29 23.01 14.55
C LEU A 118 -17.74 23.19 15.00
N ALA A 119 -18.30 22.22 15.72
CA ALA A 119 -19.64 22.30 16.30
C ALA A 119 -19.77 23.47 17.29
N GLU A 120 -18.77 23.66 18.15
CA GLU A 120 -18.71 24.78 19.08
C GLU A 120 -18.66 26.12 18.34
N ILE A 121 -17.77 26.29 17.36
CA ILE A 121 -17.66 27.53 16.59
C ILE A 121 -18.98 27.85 15.87
N ARG A 122 -19.61 26.86 15.24
CA ARG A 122 -20.91 27.08 14.59
C ARG A 122 -21.98 27.50 15.58
N ARG A 123 -22.01 26.91 16.78
CA ARG A 123 -22.99 27.26 17.82
C ARG A 123 -22.77 28.67 18.37
N GLU A 124 -21.52 29.04 18.66
CA GLU A 124 -21.20 30.35 19.25
C GLU A 124 -21.29 31.51 18.23
N PHE A 125 -20.86 31.27 16.98
CA PHE A 125 -20.74 32.33 15.96
C PHE A 125 -21.78 32.22 14.82
N GLY A 126 -22.58 31.15 14.77
CA GLY A 126 -23.63 30.95 13.78
C GLY A 126 -23.11 30.65 12.35
N LYS A 127 -21.83 30.31 12.19
CA LYS A 127 -21.19 30.07 10.88
C LYS A 127 -20.29 28.85 10.91
N ASP A 128 -20.29 28.08 9.82
CA ASP A 128 -19.34 27.00 9.62
C ASP A 128 -17.92 27.53 9.40
N LEU A 129 -16.94 26.90 10.07
CA LEU A 129 -15.52 27.10 9.78
C LEU A 129 -15.06 25.98 8.84
N GLU A 130 -14.78 26.33 7.58
CA GLU A 130 -14.16 25.47 6.55
C GLU A 130 -14.50 23.96 6.65
N PRO A 131 -15.78 23.58 6.46
CA PRO A 131 -16.21 22.19 6.61
C PRO A 131 -15.82 21.28 5.43
N GLY A 132 -15.36 21.87 4.32
CA GLY A 132 -15.07 21.16 3.08
C GLY A 132 -13.87 20.23 3.23
N PHE A 133 -12.72 20.77 3.61
CA PHE A 133 -11.51 19.99 3.84
C PHE A 133 -11.70 18.99 4.99
N PHE A 134 -12.43 19.38 6.05
CA PHE A 134 -12.73 18.45 7.13
C PHE A 134 -13.54 17.25 6.64
N ALA A 135 -14.56 17.46 5.80
CA ALA A 135 -15.31 16.39 5.18
C ALA A 135 -14.44 15.51 4.26
N GLU A 136 -13.48 16.11 3.53
CA GLU A 136 -12.50 15.37 2.72
C GLU A 136 -11.66 14.41 3.58
N LEU A 137 -11.17 14.88 4.73
CA LEU A 137 -10.41 14.04 5.67
C LEU A 137 -11.26 12.92 6.26
N LEU A 138 -12.50 13.22 6.66
CA LEU A 138 -13.43 12.23 7.22
C LEU A 138 -13.76 11.13 6.22
N VAL A 139 -14.17 11.50 5.00
CA VAL A 139 -14.56 10.50 4.00
C VAL A 139 -13.36 9.68 3.52
N ALA A 140 -12.19 10.31 3.36
CA ALA A 140 -10.99 9.58 2.97
C ALA A 140 -10.61 8.56 4.04
N ARG A 141 -10.69 8.94 5.32
CA ARG A 141 -10.46 8.02 6.45
C ARG A 141 -11.49 6.88 6.48
N GLN A 142 -12.78 7.19 6.31
CA GLN A 142 -13.87 6.21 6.33
C GLN A 142 -13.76 5.17 5.21
N LEU A 143 -13.34 5.59 4.02
CA LEU A 143 -13.27 4.76 2.82
C LEU A 143 -11.86 4.22 2.53
N GLY A 144 -10.88 4.44 3.42
CA GLY A 144 -9.50 3.99 3.22
C GLY A 144 -8.77 4.68 2.07
N LEU A 145 -9.15 5.92 1.74
CA LEU A 145 -8.55 6.72 0.69
C LEU A 145 -7.38 7.55 1.21
N ARG A 146 -6.45 7.86 0.32
CA ARG A 146 -5.37 8.82 0.54
C ARG A 146 -5.73 10.17 -0.06
N VAL A 147 -5.83 11.20 0.77
CA VAL A 147 -6.02 12.59 0.33
C VAL A 147 -4.79 13.06 -0.45
N VAL A 148 -5.04 13.72 -1.58
CA VAL A 148 -4.02 14.32 -2.45
C VAL A 148 -3.94 15.81 -2.15
N ARG A 149 -2.74 16.30 -1.84
CA ARG A 149 -2.49 17.72 -1.57
C ARG A 149 -1.84 18.37 -2.80
N GLY A 150 -2.48 19.39 -3.36
CA GLY A 150 -1.96 20.18 -4.48
C GLY A 150 -3.07 20.75 -5.34
N ASN A 151 -2.90 21.99 -5.84
CA ASN A 151 -3.81 22.56 -6.82
C ASN A 151 -3.55 21.93 -8.20
N ASN A 152 -4.61 21.57 -8.94
CA ASN A 152 -4.63 21.22 -10.37
C ASN A 152 -4.67 19.73 -10.77
N MET A 153 -5.15 18.80 -9.94
CA MET A 153 -5.33 17.40 -10.39
C MET A 153 -6.76 17.00 -10.74
N GLY A 154 -7.76 17.82 -10.37
CA GLY A 154 -9.17 17.53 -10.67
C GLY A 154 -9.81 16.44 -9.79
N PHE A 155 -9.14 16.03 -8.72
CA PHE A 155 -9.62 15.08 -7.71
C PHE A 155 -8.93 15.35 -6.36
N ASP A 156 -9.53 14.86 -5.27
CA ASP A 156 -9.09 15.17 -3.90
C ASP A 156 -8.51 13.95 -3.18
N ALA A 157 -8.83 12.73 -3.61
CA ALA A 157 -8.35 11.49 -2.99
C ALA A 157 -8.15 10.36 -4.00
N VAL A 158 -7.38 9.34 -3.62
CA VAL A 158 -7.18 8.10 -4.38
C VAL A 158 -7.22 6.88 -3.47
N ASP A 159 -7.68 5.74 -3.99
CA ASP A 159 -7.53 4.46 -3.31
C ASP A 159 -6.20 3.76 -3.66
N ASN A 160 -6.02 2.54 -3.17
CA ASN A 160 -4.81 1.74 -3.39
C ASN A 160 -4.66 1.26 -4.83
N ASP A 161 -5.74 1.18 -5.60
CA ASP A 161 -5.74 0.80 -7.01
C ASP A 161 -5.50 2.00 -7.94
N GLY A 162 -5.40 3.20 -7.36
CA GLY A 162 -5.19 4.45 -8.09
C GLY A 162 -6.47 5.06 -8.65
N HIS A 163 -7.64 4.57 -8.25
CA HIS A 163 -8.92 5.17 -8.63
C HIS A 163 -9.06 6.54 -7.99
N ARG A 164 -9.44 7.55 -8.78
CA ARG A 164 -9.44 8.95 -8.38
C ARG A 164 -10.83 9.42 -7.97
N TYR A 165 -10.91 10.05 -6.81
CA TYR A 165 -12.14 10.55 -6.23
C TYR A 165 -12.13 12.07 -6.11
N GLN A 166 -13.09 12.74 -6.73
CA GLN A 166 -13.42 14.13 -6.41
C GLN A 166 -14.47 14.15 -5.32
N ILE A 167 -14.17 14.78 -4.20
CA ILE A 167 -15.05 14.92 -3.03
C ILE A 167 -15.77 16.26 -3.11
N LYS A 168 -17.07 16.26 -2.81
CA LYS A 168 -17.89 17.45 -2.70
C LYS A 168 -18.76 17.38 -1.46
N TYR A 169 -18.35 18.13 -0.44
CA TYR A 169 -19.17 18.38 0.75
C TYR A 169 -20.34 19.33 0.45
N ARG A 170 -21.54 19.01 0.93
CA ARG A 170 -22.68 19.93 0.97
C ARG A 170 -23.50 19.74 2.24
N HIS A 171 -24.01 20.86 2.79
CA HIS A 171 -25.12 20.81 3.74
C HIS A 171 -26.37 20.29 3.04
N ALA A 172 -27.25 19.61 3.80
CA ALA A 172 -28.53 19.12 3.30
C ALA A 172 -29.41 20.22 2.68
N SER A 173 -29.31 21.45 3.20
CA SER A 173 -30.05 22.62 2.70
C SER A 173 -29.47 23.25 1.42
N THR A 174 -28.26 22.88 1.00
CA THR A 174 -27.61 23.47 -0.19
C THR A 174 -27.90 22.61 -1.43
N PRO A 175 -28.85 22.97 -2.30
CA PRO A 175 -29.30 22.05 -3.37
C PRO A 175 -28.23 21.81 -4.44
N THR A 176 -27.34 22.76 -4.67
CA THR A 176 -26.44 22.76 -5.83
C THR A 176 -25.07 22.16 -5.53
N VAL A 177 -24.63 21.27 -6.42
CA VAL A 177 -23.26 20.74 -6.48
C VAL A 177 -22.58 21.27 -7.73
N ILE A 178 -21.32 21.67 -7.59
CA ILE A 178 -20.53 22.27 -8.69
C ILE A 178 -19.30 21.41 -8.93
N ALA A 179 -19.05 21.07 -10.20
CA ALA A 179 -17.83 20.42 -10.66
C ALA A 179 -17.15 21.29 -11.73
N ASN A 180 -15.83 21.48 -11.59
CA ASN A 180 -15.05 22.34 -12.49
C ASN A 180 -14.50 21.57 -13.70
N ASN A 181 -14.20 20.29 -13.52
CA ASN A 181 -13.82 19.37 -14.58
C ASN A 181 -14.37 17.96 -14.24
N PHE A 182 -13.98 16.97 -15.03
CA PHE A 182 -14.32 15.56 -14.80
C PHE A 182 -13.05 14.69 -14.89
N GLU A 183 -11.93 15.18 -14.36
CA GLU A 183 -10.63 14.50 -14.35
C GLU A 183 -10.49 13.55 -13.14
N PHE A 184 -11.55 12.80 -12.88
CA PHE A 184 -11.67 11.83 -11.79
C PHE A 184 -12.46 10.62 -12.28
N ASP A 185 -12.40 9.53 -11.53
CA ASP A 185 -13.08 8.28 -11.88
C ASP A 185 -14.43 8.17 -11.15
N SER A 186 -14.55 8.76 -9.94
CA SER A 186 -15.82 8.92 -9.23
C SER A 186 -15.91 10.24 -8.46
N LEU A 187 -17.12 10.76 -8.33
CA LEU A 187 -17.46 11.86 -7.43
C LEU A 187 -18.08 11.31 -6.15
N LEU A 188 -17.61 11.78 -5.00
CA LEU A 188 -18.23 11.52 -3.69
C LEU A 188 -19.00 12.76 -3.24
N LEU A 189 -20.33 12.66 -3.19
CA LEU A 189 -21.17 13.67 -2.54
C LEU A 189 -21.26 13.33 -1.05
N VAL A 190 -20.73 14.22 -0.22
CA VAL A 190 -20.61 14.01 1.23
C VAL A 190 -21.52 15.00 1.96
N THR A 191 -22.28 14.49 2.93
CA THR A 191 -23.00 15.32 3.90
C THR A 191 -22.54 14.99 5.31
N LEU A 192 -22.56 15.99 6.18
CA LEU A 192 -22.26 15.86 7.60
C LEU A 192 -23.50 16.22 8.43
N THR A 193 -23.56 15.71 9.65
CA THR A 193 -24.55 16.13 10.66
C THR A 193 -24.22 17.53 11.17
N ASP A 194 -25.11 18.12 11.98
CA ASP A 194 -24.83 19.41 12.63
C ASP A 194 -23.69 19.33 13.66
N SER A 195 -23.34 18.11 14.12
CA SER A 195 -22.19 17.82 14.97
C SER A 195 -20.91 17.50 14.19
N TYR A 196 -20.94 17.70 12.86
CA TYR A 196 -19.85 17.41 11.92
C TYR A 196 -19.45 15.93 11.83
N GLU A 197 -20.37 15.02 12.17
CA GLU A 197 -20.18 13.59 11.95
C GLU A 197 -20.54 13.23 10.50
N LEU A 198 -19.92 12.19 9.96
CA LEU A 198 -20.25 11.71 8.62
C LEU A 198 -21.71 11.22 8.58
N ASN A 199 -22.53 11.78 7.70
CA ASN A 199 -23.96 11.47 7.62
C ASN A 199 -24.27 10.58 6.41
N GLU A 200 -23.97 11.07 5.21
CA GLU A 200 -24.14 10.29 3.98
C GLU A 200 -22.95 10.48 3.05
N VAL A 201 -22.56 9.40 2.36
CA VAL A 201 -21.63 9.43 1.23
C VAL A 201 -22.26 8.72 0.06
N TRP A 202 -22.38 9.44 -1.06
CA TRP A 202 -22.90 8.93 -2.32
C TRP A 202 -21.81 8.92 -3.37
N GLN A 203 -21.53 7.75 -3.94
CA GLN A 203 -20.55 7.56 -5.00
C GLN A 203 -21.21 7.60 -6.37
N LEU A 204 -20.73 8.52 -7.21
CA LEU A 204 -21.19 8.73 -8.57
C LEU A 204 -20.03 8.49 -9.56
N PRO A 205 -20.06 7.39 -10.34
CA PRO A 205 -19.08 7.19 -11.42
C PRO A 205 -19.07 8.36 -12.41
N VAL A 206 -17.89 8.71 -12.93
CA VAL A 206 -17.72 9.86 -13.84
C VAL A 206 -18.61 9.76 -15.09
N SER A 207 -18.86 8.55 -15.59
CA SER A 207 -19.78 8.29 -16.71
C SER A 207 -21.20 8.77 -16.42
N LYS A 208 -21.71 8.52 -15.21
CA LYS A 208 -23.02 8.99 -14.76
C LYS A 208 -22.99 10.47 -14.38
N ALA A 209 -21.88 10.97 -13.82
CA ALA A 209 -21.72 12.38 -13.49
C ALA A 209 -21.92 13.27 -14.74
N ARG A 210 -21.36 12.88 -15.88
CA ARG A 210 -21.52 13.60 -17.16
C ARG A 210 -22.97 13.68 -17.66
N LEU A 211 -23.86 12.81 -17.18
CA LEU A 211 -25.28 12.82 -17.57
C LEU A 211 -26.09 13.84 -16.77
N VAL A 212 -25.81 13.95 -15.47
CA VAL A 212 -26.60 14.74 -14.52
C VAL A 212 -26.04 16.14 -14.26
N PHE A 213 -24.77 16.37 -14.58
CA PHE A 213 -24.17 17.70 -14.53
C PHE A 213 -24.36 18.43 -15.87
N LYS A 214 -24.80 19.69 -15.82
CA LYS A 214 -24.97 20.56 -16.99
C LYS A 214 -24.06 21.76 -16.87
N GLU A 215 -23.37 22.10 -17.94
CA GLU A 215 -22.57 23.32 -17.98
C GLU A 215 -23.50 24.54 -17.93
N GLN A 216 -23.20 25.45 -17.02
CA GLN A 216 -23.98 26.69 -16.82
C GLN A 216 -23.14 27.94 -17.11
N SER A 217 -21.83 27.82 -16.99
CA SER A 217 -20.84 28.80 -17.41
C SER A 217 -19.55 28.07 -17.76
N PRO A 218 -18.61 28.68 -18.52
CA PRO A 218 -17.40 28.00 -18.97
C PRO A 218 -16.66 27.29 -17.83
N GLY A 219 -16.55 25.96 -17.94
CA GLY A 219 -15.86 25.13 -16.95
C GLY A 219 -16.56 25.02 -15.59
N LYS A 220 -17.84 25.41 -15.47
CA LYS A 220 -18.66 25.15 -14.27
C LYS A 220 -19.88 24.35 -14.64
N HIS A 221 -19.90 23.13 -14.13
CA HIS A 221 -20.99 22.20 -14.32
C HIS A 221 -21.78 22.12 -13.03
N HIS A 222 -23.10 22.28 -13.12
CA HIS A 222 -24.01 22.22 -11.99
C HIS A 222 -24.87 20.98 -12.06
N SER A 223 -25.13 20.40 -10.89
CA SER A 223 -26.18 19.40 -10.69
C SER A 223 -26.86 19.65 -9.36
N SER A 224 -28.03 19.04 -9.16
CA SER A 224 -28.69 19.06 -7.85
C SER A 224 -28.30 17.84 -7.04
N GLN A 225 -28.31 18.00 -5.71
CA GLN A 225 -28.17 16.91 -4.75
C GLN A 225 -29.16 15.76 -5.03
N THR A 226 -30.39 16.08 -5.42
CA THR A 226 -31.43 15.10 -5.79
C THR A 226 -31.08 14.34 -7.08
N ALA A 227 -30.63 15.05 -8.12
CA ALA A 227 -30.27 14.43 -9.39
C ALA A 227 -29.02 13.54 -9.27
N ILE A 228 -28.09 13.89 -8.39
CA ILE A 228 -26.94 13.03 -8.08
C ILE A 228 -27.41 11.76 -7.36
N ARG A 229 -28.21 11.89 -6.28
CA ARG A 229 -28.72 10.75 -5.51
C ARG A 229 -29.56 9.78 -6.33
N SER A 230 -30.25 10.25 -7.37
CA SER A 230 -31.07 9.35 -8.22
C SER A 230 -30.25 8.42 -9.13
N VAL A 231 -28.94 8.64 -9.28
CA VAL A 231 -28.06 7.83 -10.15
C VAL A 231 -26.79 7.33 -9.45
N ALA A 232 -26.47 7.87 -8.28
CA ALA A 232 -25.35 7.48 -7.42
C ALA A 232 -25.74 6.28 -6.52
N GLN A 233 -24.72 5.59 -6.00
CA GLN A 233 -24.88 4.56 -4.98
C GLN A 233 -24.52 5.14 -3.61
N ARG A 234 -25.29 4.82 -2.56
CA ARG A 234 -24.92 5.22 -1.19
C ARG A 234 -23.90 4.25 -0.63
N VAL A 235 -22.69 4.74 -0.35
CA VAL A 235 -21.58 3.92 0.20
C VAL A 235 -21.42 4.11 1.71
N PHE A 236 -22.03 5.16 2.29
CA PHE A 236 -22.09 5.34 3.73
C PHE A 236 -23.40 6.05 4.16
N PRO A 237 -24.11 5.53 5.18
CA PRO A 237 -24.10 4.11 5.50
C PRO A 237 -24.53 3.30 4.25
N PRO A 238 -24.00 2.10 4.02
CA PRO A 238 -24.45 1.29 2.89
C PRO A 238 -25.96 1.01 2.98
N ASP A 239 -26.63 0.83 1.85
CA ASP A 239 -28.03 0.42 1.84
C ASP A 239 -28.17 -0.96 2.52
N ALA A 240 -29.28 -1.16 3.23
CA ALA A 240 -29.53 -2.40 3.95
C ALA A 240 -29.56 -3.57 2.95
N GLY A 241 -28.53 -4.42 2.98
CA GLY A 241 -28.36 -5.57 2.08
C GLY A 241 -27.00 -5.64 1.35
N GLU A 242 -26.16 -4.61 1.43
CA GLU A 242 -24.83 -4.57 0.78
C GLU A 242 -23.64 -4.74 1.74
N THR A 243 -23.85 -5.29 2.94
CA THR A 243 -22.73 -5.76 3.77
C THR A 243 -22.28 -7.14 3.26
N ALA A 244 -21.29 -7.15 2.38
CA ALA A 244 -20.53 -8.35 2.00
C ALA A 244 -19.23 -8.43 2.80
#